data_AF-A0AA96YB90-F1
#
_entry.id   AF-A0AA96YB90-F1
#
_cell.length_a   1.000
_cell.length_b   1.000
_cell.length_c   1.000
_cell.angle_alpha   90.00
_cell.angle_beta   90.00
_cell.angle_gamma   90.00
#
_symmetry.space_group_name_H-M   'P 1'
#
loop_
_entity.id
_entity.type
_entity.pdbx_description
1 polymer ?
#
loop_
_entity_poly.entity_id
_entity_poly.type
_entity_poly.pdbx_seq_one_letter_code
_entity_poly.pdbx_strand_id
1 'polypeptide(L)'
;MINILDVSDQETRSITLKVNGQKCVARVSSRDVLADVIREKFRLTGTHIGCDQGVCGACTILIDGTPQRSCIAFAVDCENVEITTIEGFNDDPTMQSMRAGFRDNHALQCGFCTSGMLITARDMVLRLGEIQEPQIRMELAGNLCRCTGYTGIVDAIRAVGLGKEPTGSAGPATLSEPEIVQAGVLTEQQPLRQPQSETKPHGNSDDFPNAILQSVKVDLSPDDAWAVMRDLRTAASCIPGAEVVSLDHHEVTGKMHMALGPIRAQFTGSGTYEIDDDNRQGLMTAGGRDALTGSTVTGRITWTVKTDGSTGSIIDVGLAWKLTGALAQFGRGGIVTETVRRLAIMFGENLEQLLREGTLGDNRNLPVGLKSLIWPVIKSWFAGLFKRNDSK
;
A
#
# COMPACT_ATOMS: atom_id res chain seq x y z
N MET A 1 -52.55 6.20 -14.83
CA MET A 1 -51.60 7.20 -14.31
C MET A 1 -51.44 6.95 -12.83
N ILE A 2 -50.37 6.26 -12.44
CA ILE A 2 -50.00 6.15 -11.02
C ILE A 2 -49.49 7.54 -10.65
N ASN A 3 -50.24 8.21 -9.78
CA ASN A 3 -49.86 9.49 -9.22
C ASN A 3 -48.66 9.21 -8.32
N ILE A 4 -47.45 9.49 -8.81
CA ILE A 4 -46.23 9.53 -8.01
C ILE A 4 -46.40 10.76 -7.13
N LEU A 5 -47.08 10.56 -6.00
CA LEU A 5 -47.19 11.56 -4.95
C LEU A 5 -45.77 11.87 -4.48
N ASP A 6 -45.35 13.08 -4.81
CA ASP A 6 -44.59 13.99 -3.98
C ASP A 6 -43.84 13.33 -2.80
N VAL A 7 -42.56 12.97 -3.03
CA VAL A 7 -41.62 12.51 -1.99
C VAL A 7 -41.12 13.73 -1.20
N SER A 8 -42.00 14.66 -0.82
CA SER A 8 -41.62 15.98 -0.29
C SER A 8 -41.72 16.12 1.23
N ASP A 9 -42.15 15.10 1.96
CA ASP A 9 -42.15 15.15 3.43
C ASP A 9 -41.62 13.84 4.01
N GLN A 10 -40.29 13.71 4.04
CA GLN A 10 -39.68 12.69 4.90
C GLN A 10 -39.88 13.14 6.35
N GLU A 11 -40.72 12.40 7.08
CA GLU A 11 -40.97 12.64 8.49
C GLU A 11 -39.64 12.54 9.26
N THR A 12 -39.13 13.71 9.66
CA THR A 12 -37.88 13.82 10.41
C THR A 12 -38.18 14.05 11.88
N ARG A 13 -37.46 13.36 12.77
CA ARG A 13 -37.55 13.55 14.22
C ARG A 13 -36.24 14.08 14.80
N SER A 14 -36.33 14.78 15.93
CA SER A 14 -35.14 15.18 16.67
C SER A 14 -34.62 13.99 17.49
N ILE A 15 -33.32 13.74 17.42
CA ILE A 15 -32.61 12.82 18.31
C ILE A 15 -31.55 13.55 19.12
N THR A 16 -31.25 13.01 20.30
CA THR A 16 -30.13 13.45 21.14
C THR A 16 -29.05 12.39 21.16
N LEU A 17 -27.81 12.78 20.92
CA LEU A 17 -26.62 11.93 20.98
C LEU A 17 -25.64 12.53 21.98
N LYS A 18 -24.79 11.69 22.58
CA LYS A 18 -23.63 12.17 23.33
C LYS A 18 -22.37 11.92 22.52
N VAL A 19 -21.88 12.92 21.79
CA VAL A 19 -20.76 12.78 20.87
C VAL A 19 -19.50 13.38 21.47
N ASN A 20 -18.45 12.56 21.65
CA ASN A 20 -17.18 12.95 22.25
C ASN A 20 -17.36 13.66 23.61
N GLY A 21 -18.28 13.15 24.45
CA GLY A 21 -18.62 13.73 25.75
C GLY A 21 -19.62 14.89 25.71
N GLN A 22 -19.90 15.48 24.54
CA GLN A 22 -20.82 16.62 24.40
C GLN A 22 -22.22 16.16 24.01
N LYS A 23 -23.25 16.83 24.54
CA LYS A 23 -24.64 16.59 24.15
C LYS A 23 -24.93 17.27 22.81
N CYS A 24 -25.24 16.48 21.79
CA CYS A 24 -25.52 16.94 20.44
C CYS A 24 -26.95 16.57 20.04
N VAL A 25 -27.66 17.48 19.37
CA VAL A 25 -29.04 17.25 18.91
C VAL A 25 -29.07 17.36 17.39
N ALA A 26 -29.70 16.39 16.73
CA ALA A 26 -29.86 16.38 15.27
C ALA A 26 -31.28 16.04 14.87
N ARG A 27 -31.79 16.70 13.84
CA ARG A 27 -33.06 16.34 13.21
C ARG A 27 -32.79 15.36 12.08
N VAL A 28 -33.30 14.14 12.17
CA VAL A 28 -32.95 13.00 11.31
C VAL A 28 -34.19 12.33 10.71
N SER A 29 -34.06 11.77 9.51
CA SER A 29 -35.07 10.86 8.94
C SER A 29 -34.79 9.42 9.36
N SER A 30 -35.77 8.51 9.20
CA SER A 30 -35.58 7.08 9.50
C SER A 30 -34.56 6.37 8.62
N ARG A 31 -34.10 6.98 7.52
CA ARG A 31 -33.05 6.43 6.64
C ARG A 31 -31.68 7.05 6.86
N ASP A 32 -31.57 8.07 7.71
CA ASP A 32 -30.28 8.72 7.96
C ASP A 32 -29.36 7.74 8.69
N VAL A 33 -28.21 7.45 8.11
CA VAL A 33 -27.16 6.64 8.75
C VAL A 33 -26.30 7.52 9.67
N LEU A 34 -25.80 6.93 10.74
CA LEU A 34 -25.07 7.64 11.78
C LEU A 34 -23.79 8.29 11.25
N ALA A 35 -23.10 7.64 10.31
CA ALA A 35 -21.91 8.21 9.66
C ALA A 35 -22.19 9.59 9.03
N ASP A 36 -23.31 9.74 8.32
CA ASP A 36 -23.68 10.98 7.66
C ASP A 36 -24.12 12.04 8.67
N VAL A 37 -24.86 11.66 9.71
CA VAL A 37 -25.22 12.59 10.79
C VAL A 37 -23.97 13.17 11.46
N ILE A 38 -22.99 12.33 11.79
CA ILE A 38 -21.72 12.75 12.39
C ILE A 38 -20.95 13.70 11.46
N ARG A 39 -20.82 13.34 10.17
CA ARG A 39 -20.00 14.09 9.21
C ARG A 39 -20.66 15.38 8.73
N GLU A 40 -21.95 15.34 8.44
CA GLU A 40 -22.66 16.43 7.77
C GLU A 40 -23.33 17.37 8.76
N LYS A 41 -23.95 16.83 9.81
CA LYS A 41 -24.69 17.62 10.81
C LYS A 41 -23.79 18.09 11.95
N PHE A 42 -22.89 17.24 12.43
CA PHE A 42 -21.95 17.60 13.50
C PHE A 42 -20.56 18.03 13.02
N ARG A 43 -20.27 17.92 11.71
CA ARG A 43 -19.00 18.34 11.09
C ARG A 43 -17.76 17.63 11.64
N LEU A 44 -17.93 16.41 12.18
CA LEU A 44 -16.83 15.55 12.63
C LEU A 44 -16.40 14.65 11.46
N THR A 45 -15.54 15.18 10.61
CA THR A 45 -15.21 14.59 9.30
C THR A 45 -14.14 13.50 9.34
N GLY A 46 -13.54 13.23 10.50
CA GLY A 46 -12.52 12.19 10.67
C GLY A 46 -13.07 10.78 10.51
N THR A 47 -14.39 10.58 10.64
CA THR A 47 -15.07 9.34 10.28
C THR A 47 -15.21 9.28 8.76
N HIS A 48 -14.67 8.25 8.10
CA HIS A 48 -14.67 8.15 6.63
C HIS A 48 -15.64 7.08 6.11
N ILE A 49 -16.23 7.33 4.95
CA ILE A 49 -17.14 6.40 4.27
C ILE A 49 -16.45 5.89 3.01
N GLY A 50 -16.04 4.61 3.02
CA GLY A 50 -15.33 3.99 1.89
C GLY A 50 -16.17 3.04 1.04
N CYS A 51 -17.02 2.24 1.68
CA CYS A 51 -17.85 1.24 0.98
C CYS A 51 -19.35 1.38 1.25
N ASP A 52 -19.75 2.01 2.35
CA ASP A 52 -21.15 2.17 2.77
C ASP A 52 -21.96 0.87 2.95
N GLN A 53 -21.26 -0.24 3.22
CA GLN A 53 -21.83 -1.60 3.36
C GLN A 53 -21.24 -2.34 4.57
N GLY A 54 -20.55 -1.64 5.49
CA GLY A 54 -19.91 -2.24 6.67
C GLY A 54 -18.59 -3.01 6.43
N VAL A 55 -18.19 -3.22 5.18
CA VAL A 55 -17.04 -4.07 4.80
C VAL A 55 -15.69 -3.42 5.14
N CYS A 56 -15.45 -2.17 4.75
CA CYS A 56 -14.10 -1.59 4.75
C CYS A 56 -13.57 -1.12 6.11
N GLY A 57 -14.45 -0.87 7.07
CA GLY A 57 -14.09 -0.38 8.41
C GLY A 57 -13.58 1.06 8.53
N ALA A 58 -13.50 1.84 7.45
CA ALA A 58 -13.11 3.25 7.52
C ALA A 58 -14.06 4.12 8.37
N CYS A 59 -15.32 3.69 8.53
CA CYS A 59 -16.37 4.37 9.31
C CYS A 59 -16.44 3.92 10.78
N THR A 60 -15.42 3.20 11.26
CA THR A 60 -15.43 2.66 12.62
C THR A 60 -15.33 3.79 13.64
N ILE A 61 -16.27 3.80 14.58
CA ILE A 61 -16.32 4.68 15.75
C ILE A 61 -16.69 3.85 16.98
N LEU A 62 -16.65 4.42 18.18
CA LEU A 62 -17.22 3.76 19.35
C LEU A 62 -18.69 4.14 19.50
N ILE A 63 -19.55 3.14 19.68
CA ILE A 63 -20.96 3.24 20.06
C ILE A 63 -21.08 2.51 21.39
N ASP A 64 -21.40 3.24 22.46
CA ASP A 64 -21.37 2.77 23.85
C ASP A 64 -20.06 2.04 24.19
N GLY A 65 -18.94 2.69 23.87
CA GLY A 65 -17.59 2.18 24.13
C GLY A 65 -17.12 1.05 23.20
N THR A 66 -17.97 0.52 22.33
CA THR A 66 -17.65 -0.62 21.46
C THR A 66 -17.41 -0.18 20.01
N PRO A 67 -16.33 -0.65 19.33
CA PRO A 67 -16.11 -0.36 17.92
C PRO A 67 -17.23 -0.89 17.03
N GLN A 68 -17.91 -0.01 16.29
CA GLN A 68 -19.01 -0.37 15.39
C GLN A 68 -18.95 0.41 14.07
N ARG A 69 -19.69 -0.09 13.06
CA ARG A 69 -19.76 0.51 11.73
C ARG A 69 -20.87 1.56 11.68
N SER A 70 -20.49 2.84 11.69
CA SER A 70 -21.47 3.93 11.65
C SER A 70 -22.24 4.05 10.33
N CYS A 71 -21.71 3.52 9.22
CA CYS A 71 -22.39 3.56 7.91
C CYS A 71 -23.59 2.61 7.79
N ILE A 72 -23.73 1.63 8.68
CA ILE A 72 -24.85 0.68 8.70
C ILE A 72 -25.64 0.74 10.03
N ALA A 73 -25.41 1.79 10.82
CA ALA A 73 -26.19 2.10 12.00
C ALA A 73 -27.15 3.25 11.66
N PHE A 74 -28.44 3.09 11.89
CA PHE A 74 -29.39 4.18 11.71
C PHE A 74 -29.25 5.18 12.85
N ALA A 75 -29.17 6.47 12.52
CA ALA A 75 -29.05 7.52 13.53
C ALA A 75 -30.26 7.54 14.48
N VAL A 76 -31.45 7.22 13.96
CA VAL A 76 -32.68 7.14 14.76
C VAL A 76 -32.60 6.11 15.88
N ASP A 77 -31.82 5.05 15.73
CA ASP A 77 -31.68 3.99 16.74
C ASP A 77 -30.64 4.34 17.82
N CYS A 78 -29.90 5.43 17.63
CA CYS A 78 -28.84 5.86 18.53
C CYS A 78 -29.30 6.90 19.58
N GLU A 79 -30.60 7.09 19.77
CA GLU A 79 -31.13 8.04 20.76
C GLU A 79 -30.51 7.83 22.16
N ASN A 80 -29.92 8.88 22.73
CA ASN A 80 -29.19 8.93 24.00
C ASN A 80 -27.95 8.02 24.11
N VAL A 81 -27.43 7.52 22.99
CA VAL A 81 -26.23 6.68 22.92
C VAL A 81 -24.95 7.54 22.99
N GLU A 82 -23.90 6.99 23.61
CA GLU A 82 -22.58 7.60 23.64
C GLU A 82 -21.76 7.22 22.40
N ILE A 83 -21.34 8.24 21.67
CA ILE A 83 -20.60 8.13 20.43
C ILE A 83 -19.21 8.74 20.63
N THR A 84 -18.15 7.98 20.34
CA THR A 84 -16.77 8.52 20.31
C THR A 84 -16.15 8.34 18.94
N THR A 85 -15.80 9.45 18.31
CA THR A 85 -15.14 9.54 17.00
C THR A 85 -13.63 9.74 17.17
N ILE A 86 -12.86 9.76 16.08
CA ILE A 86 -11.39 9.92 16.17
C ILE A 86 -10.98 11.25 16.83
N GLU A 87 -11.83 12.27 16.68
CA GLU A 87 -11.70 13.60 17.26
C GLU A 87 -11.82 13.61 18.79
N GLY A 88 -12.51 12.62 19.37
CA GLY A 88 -12.75 12.51 20.81
C GLY A 88 -11.58 11.94 21.61
N PHE A 89 -10.48 11.53 20.97
CA PHE A 89 -9.37 10.83 21.62
C PHE A 89 -8.11 11.69 21.85
N ASN A 90 -8.23 13.02 21.87
CA ASN A 90 -7.04 13.88 22.02
C ASN A 90 -6.34 13.67 23.38
N ASP A 91 -7.10 13.48 24.45
CA ASP A 91 -6.58 13.28 25.81
C ASP A 91 -6.42 11.80 26.19
N ASP A 92 -6.58 10.89 25.23
CA ASP A 92 -6.47 9.45 25.47
C ASP A 92 -5.01 8.99 25.38
N PRO A 93 -4.39 8.50 26.48
CA PRO A 93 -2.99 8.14 26.48
C PRO A 93 -2.67 6.97 25.53
N THR A 94 -3.60 6.02 25.40
CA THR A 94 -3.41 4.88 24.49
C THR A 94 -3.51 5.33 23.04
N MET A 95 -4.42 6.24 22.70
CA MET A 95 -4.51 6.82 21.36
C MET A 95 -3.27 7.66 21.02
N GLN A 96 -2.71 8.39 21.99
CA GLN A 96 -1.45 9.12 21.78
C GLN A 96 -0.30 8.16 21.47
N SER A 97 -0.18 7.05 22.21
CA SER A 97 0.78 5.98 21.90
C SER A 97 0.51 5.34 20.54
N MET A 98 -0.76 5.10 20.19
CA MET A 98 -1.15 4.56 18.87
C MET A 98 -0.74 5.51 17.73
N ARG A 99 -1.01 6.80 17.85
CA ARG A 99 -0.63 7.80 16.84
C ARG A 99 0.89 7.89 16.69
N ALA A 100 1.64 7.82 17.80
CA ALA A 100 3.09 7.76 17.76
C ALA A 100 3.59 6.49 17.07
N GLY A 101 3.10 5.31 17.50
CA GLY A 101 3.46 4.03 16.89
C GLY A 101 3.13 3.98 15.40
N PHE A 102 1.98 4.51 14.98
CA PHE A 102 1.60 4.57 13.57
C PHE A 102 2.54 5.46 12.76
N ARG A 103 2.98 6.59 13.31
CA ARG A 103 3.97 7.47 12.67
C ARG A 103 5.31 6.77 12.55
N ASP A 104 5.81 6.21 13.65
CA ASP A 104 7.16 5.66 13.74
C ASP A 104 7.32 4.40 12.86
N ASN A 105 6.22 3.66 12.65
CA ASN A 105 6.20 2.44 11.83
C ASN A 105 5.62 2.65 10.41
N HIS A 106 5.46 3.90 9.96
CA HIS A 106 4.92 4.21 8.62
C HIS A 106 3.58 3.51 8.35
N ALA A 107 2.71 3.42 9.36
CA ALA A 107 1.46 2.68 9.36
C ALA A 107 0.31 3.38 8.60
N LEU A 108 0.58 4.50 7.94
CA LEU A 108 -0.39 5.22 7.11
C LEU A 108 0.28 5.83 5.88
N GLN A 109 -0.50 5.98 4.81
CA GLN A 109 -0.09 6.69 3.58
C GLN A 109 -1.16 7.71 3.21
N CYS A 110 -2.22 7.30 2.50
CA CYS A 110 -3.30 8.21 2.11
C CYS A 110 -4.13 8.74 3.29
N GLY A 111 -4.01 8.13 4.48
CA GLY A 111 -4.74 8.54 5.69
C GLY A 111 -6.21 8.10 5.76
N PHE A 112 -6.79 7.63 4.65
CA PHE A 112 -8.23 7.39 4.57
C PHE A 112 -8.74 6.29 5.52
N CYS A 113 -8.02 5.17 5.65
CA CYS A 113 -8.43 4.11 6.59
C CYS A 113 -8.00 4.41 8.04
N THR A 114 -7.18 5.42 8.27
CA THR A 114 -6.41 5.57 9.52
C THR A 114 -7.29 5.78 10.75
N SER A 115 -8.36 6.58 10.65
CA SER A 115 -9.27 6.81 11.78
C SER A 115 -9.90 5.52 12.31
N GLY A 116 -10.50 4.72 11.42
CA GLY A 116 -11.07 3.43 11.80
C GLY A 116 -10.02 2.42 12.27
N MET A 117 -8.83 2.45 11.65
CA MET A 117 -7.70 1.62 12.04
C MET A 117 -7.21 1.94 13.46
N LEU A 118 -7.05 3.22 13.80
CA LEU A 118 -6.62 3.68 15.12
C LEU A 118 -7.62 3.34 16.21
N ILE A 119 -8.92 3.52 15.95
CA ILE A 119 -9.98 3.19 16.92
C ILE A 119 -10.00 1.67 17.18
N THR A 120 -9.90 0.86 16.13
CA THR A 120 -9.81 -0.60 16.27
C THR A 120 -8.52 -1.01 17.00
N ALA A 121 -7.39 -0.39 16.66
CA ALA A 121 -6.09 -0.65 17.28
C ALA A 121 -6.07 -0.33 18.77
N ARG A 122 -6.66 0.80 19.16
CA ARG A 122 -6.85 1.18 20.56
C ARG A 122 -7.71 0.15 21.29
N ASP A 123 -8.84 -0.26 20.72
CA ASP A 123 -9.72 -1.29 21.33
C ASP A 123 -8.95 -2.60 21.57
N MET A 124 -8.24 -3.09 20.56
CA MET A 124 -7.44 -4.31 20.65
C MET A 124 -6.47 -4.24 21.83
N VAL A 125 -5.67 -3.17 21.92
CA VAL A 125 -4.64 -3.04 22.97
C VAL A 125 -5.27 -2.98 24.37
N LEU A 126 -6.40 -2.29 24.54
CA LEU A 126 -7.09 -2.21 25.84
C LEU A 126 -7.73 -3.55 26.24
N ARG A 127 -8.34 -4.24 25.29
CA ARG A 127 -9.08 -5.49 25.54
C ARG A 127 -8.16 -6.70 25.68
N LEU A 128 -7.03 -6.72 24.97
CA LEU A 128 -6.17 -7.90 24.83
C LEU A 128 -4.76 -7.72 25.42
N GLY A 129 -4.33 -6.49 25.74
CA GLY A 129 -2.99 -6.24 26.29
C GLY A 129 -1.88 -6.49 25.27
N GLU A 130 -0.92 -7.36 25.62
CA GLU A 130 0.14 -7.82 24.72
C GLU A 130 -0.40 -8.85 23.71
N ILE A 131 -0.32 -8.51 22.42
CA ILE A 131 -0.93 -9.27 21.32
C ILE A 131 0.13 -9.72 20.33
N GLN A 132 0.07 -10.99 19.93
CA GLN A 132 0.94 -11.53 18.89
C GLN A 132 0.43 -11.22 17.49
N GLU A 133 1.34 -11.07 16.54
CA GLU A 133 1.04 -10.68 15.15
C GLU A 133 -0.11 -11.46 14.48
N PRO A 134 -0.20 -12.80 14.57
CA PRO A 134 -1.31 -13.54 13.96
C PRO A 134 -2.68 -13.09 14.49
N GLN A 135 -2.78 -12.80 15.79
CA GLN A 135 -4.02 -12.32 16.41
C GLN A 135 -4.32 -10.88 15.99
N ILE A 136 -3.30 -10.01 15.91
CA ILE A 136 -3.45 -8.63 15.41
C ILE A 136 -4.05 -8.66 13.99
N ARG A 137 -3.54 -9.53 13.12
CA ARG A 137 -4.05 -9.67 11.74
C ARG A 137 -5.50 -10.15 11.69
N MET A 138 -5.88 -11.08 12.57
CA MET A 138 -7.25 -11.58 12.67
C MET A 138 -8.21 -10.46 13.10
N GLU A 139 -7.88 -9.73 14.15
CA GLU A 139 -8.70 -8.63 14.68
C GLU A 139 -8.78 -7.45 13.68
N LEU A 140 -7.74 -7.24 12.86
CA LEU A 140 -7.74 -6.25 11.79
C LEU A 140 -8.48 -6.68 10.51
N ALA A 141 -8.97 -7.92 10.41
CA ALA A 141 -9.60 -8.42 9.18
C ALA A 141 -10.81 -7.56 8.73
N GLY A 142 -11.43 -6.82 9.66
CA GLY A 142 -12.49 -5.87 9.37
C GLY A 142 -12.04 -4.48 8.90
N ASN A 143 -10.75 -4.13 8.90
CA ASN A 143 -10.29 -2.80 8.50
C ASN A 143 -9.43 -2.89 7.25
N LEU A 144 -9.97 -2.42 6.13
CA LEU A 144 -9.29 -2.52 4.84
C LEU A 144 -8.37 -1.32 4.61
N CYS A 145 -7.10 -1.62 4.34
CA CYS A 145 -6.11 -0.66 3.86
C CYS A 145 -5.63 -1.06 2.46
N ARG A 146 -5.65 -0.11 1.53
CA ARG A 146 -5.18 -0.35 0.15
C ARG A 146 -3.75 0.15 -0.11
N CYS A 147 -3.19 0.94 0.81
CA CYS A 147 -1.92 1.63 0.59
C CYS A 147 -0.73 0.95 1.29
N THR A 148 -0.88 0.55 2.55
CA THR A 148 0.26 0.20 3.41
C THR A 148 0.71 -1.25 3.32
N GLY A 149 -0.15 -2.17 2.86
CA GLY A 149 0.12 -3.61 2.94
C GLY A 149 0.10 -4.17 4.37
N TYR A 150 -0.40 -3.41 5.35
CA TYR A 150 -0.59 -3.76 6.76
C TYR A 150 0.65 -3.94 7.63
N THR A 151 1.84 -4.20 7.09
CA THR A 151 3.04 -4.47 7.90
C THR A 151 3.29 -3.40 8.97
N GLY A 152 3.41 -2.13 8.57
CA GLY A 152 3.61 -1.04 9.55
C GLY A 152 2.46 -0.84 10.55
N ILE A 153 1.23 -1.22 10.17
CA ILE A 153 0.06 -1.17 11.07
C ILE A 153 0.19 -2.24 12.15
N VAL A 154 0.52 -3.47 11.74
CA VAL A 154 0.74 -4.60 12.65
C VAL A 154 1.91 -4.30 13.58
N ASP A 155 3.02 -3.76 13.05
CA ASP A 155 4.21 -3.41 13.83
C ASP A 155 3.90 -2.32 14.86
N ALA A 156 3.15 -1.28 14.47
CA ALA A 156 2.71 -0.22 15.37
C ALA A 156 1.86 -0.75 16.53
N ILE A 157 0.89 -1.64 16.24
CA ILE A 157 0.02 -2.23 17.26
C ILE A 157 0.83 -3.10 18.21
N ARG A 158 1.72 -3.95 17.67
CA ARG A 158 2.57 -4.84 18.46
C ARG A 158 3.49 -4.03 19.38
N ALA A 159 4.13 -2.99 18.85
CA ALA A 159 5.06 -2.16 19.61
C ALA A 159 4.39 -1.48 20.80
N VAL A 160 3.16 -0.99 20.63
CA VAL A 160 2.43 -0.29 21.71
C VAL A 160 1.73 -1.26 22.67
N GLY A 161 1.34 -2.44 22.21
CA GLY A 161 0.77 -3.49 23.05
C GLY A 161 1.80 -4.24 23.91
N LEU A 162 3.09 -4.19 23.55
CA LEU A 162 4.16 -4.91 24.25
C LEU A 162 4.17 -4.56 25.75
N GLY A 163 4.11 -5.59 26.61
CA GLY A 163 4.13 -5.43 28.07
C GLY A 163 2.88 -4.78 28.68
N LYS A 164 1.80 -4.61 27.91
CA LYS A 164 0.51 -4.14 28.44
C LYS A 164 -0.35 -5.29 28.93
N GLU A 165 -0.99 -5.08 30.08
CA GLU A 165 -2.02 -5.98 30.57
C GLU A 165 -3.41 -5.56 30.04
N PRO A 166 -4.33 -6.52 29.82
CA PRO A 166 -5.71 -6.20 29.48
C PRO A 166 -6.37 -5.34 30.56
N THR A 167 -6.94 -4.21 30.17
CA THR A 167 -7.69 -3.33 31.08
C THR A 167 -9.22 -3.50 30.95
N GLY A 168 -9.66 -4.45 30.13
CA GLY A 168 -11.07 -4.67 29.79
C GLY A 168 -11.56 -3.78 28.64
N SER A 169 -12.73 -4.10 28.06
CA SER A 169 -13.38 -3.17 27.11
C SER A 169 -13.57 -1.84 27.82
N ALA A 170 -13.24 -0.73 27.16
CA ALA A 170 -13.44 0.59 27.72
C ALA A 170 -14.90 0.75 28.19
N GLY A 171 -15.12 0.62 29.50
CA GLY A 171 -16.28 1.20 30.14
C GLY A 171 -16.25 2.71 29.92
N PRO A 172 -17.41 3.37 29.99
CA PRO A 172 -17.52 4.78 29.65
C PRO A 172 -16.49 5.59 30.43
N ALA A 173 -15.73 6.42 29.72
CA ALA A 173 -14.78 7.33 30.33
C ALA A 173 -15.53 8.15 31.39
N THR A 174 -14.94 8.29 32.57
CA THR A 174 -15.52 9.08 33.66
C THR A 174 -15.74 10.51 33.18
N LEU A 175 -16.99 10.94 33.10
CA LEU A 175 -17.35 12.24 32.53
C LEU A 175 -17.40 13.29 33.63
N SER A 176 -16.64 14.36 33.43
CA SER A 176 -16.96 15.67 33.98
C SER A 176 -18.28 16.16 33.36
N GLU A 177 -19.07 16.93 34.12
CA GLU A 177 -20.38 17.45 33.67
C GLU A 177 -20.26 18.19 32.33
N PRO A 178 -21.03 17.80 31.30
CA PRO A 178 -20.92 18.41 29.99
C PRO A 178 -21.66 19.74 29.93
N GLU A 179 -20.96 20.75 29.43
CA GLU A 179 -21.55 22.04 29.05
C GLU A 179 -22.41 21.86 27.79
N ILE A 180 -23.64 22.37 27.82
CA ILE A 180 -24.59 22.25 26.70
C ILE A 180 -24.21 23.30 25.65
N VAL A 181 -23.70 22.84 24.50
CA VAL A 181 -23.44 23.72 23.36
C VAL A 181 -24.55 23.52 22.32
N GLN A 182 -25.38 24.55 22.11
CA GLN A 182 -26.30 24.60 20.99
C GLN A 182 -25.53 24.84 19.69
N ALA A 183 -25.96 24.20 18.60
CA ALA A 183 -25.36 24.38 17.28
C ALA A 183 -25.53 25.83 16.80
N GLY A 184 -24.50 26.65 17.06
CA GLY A 184 -24.32 28.00 16.54
C GLY A 184 -23.23 28.00 15.47
N VAL A 185 -23.40 28.87 14.47
CA VAL A 185 -22.44 29.12 13.38
C VAL A 185 -21.06 29.42 13.97
N LEU A 186 -20.10 28.53 13.69
CA LEU A 186 -18.71 28.74 14.09
C LEU A 186 -18.12 29.88 13.27
N THR A 187 -17.64 30.91 13.97
CA THR A 187 -16.84 32.00 13.41
C THR A 187 -15.52 31.47 12.85
N GLU A 188 -15.07 32.16 11.80
CA GLU A 188 -13.95 31.87 10.92
C GLU A 188 -12.67 31.48 11.67
N GLN A 189 -12.27 30.20 11.54
CA GLN A 189 -11.01 29.71 12.08
C GLN A 189 -9.84 30.23 11.23
N GLN A 190 -8.78 30.70 11.91
CA GLN A 190 -7.53 31.13 11.30
C GLN A 190 -6.93 30.05 10.37
N PRO A 191 -6.25 30.44 9.28
CA PRO A 191 -5.71 29.48 8.33
C PRO A 191 -4.69 28.54 8.99
N LEU A 192 -4.89 27.24 8.78
CA LEU A 192 -3.91 26.22 9.13
C LEU A 192 -2.57 26.53 8.45
N ARG A 193 -1.52 26.60 9.26
CA ARG A 193 -0.14 26.76 8.82
C ARG A 193 0.23 25.57 7.92
N GLN A 194 0.56 25.85 6.66
CA GLN A 194 1.02 24.84 5.72
C GLN A 194 2.31 24.19 6.26
N PRO A 195 2.43 22.85 6.26
CA PRO A 195 3.69 22.20 6.56
C PRO A 195 4.70 22.55 5.47
N GLN A 196 5.80 23.20 5.86
CA GLN A 196 6.97 23.29 5.03
C GLN A 196 7.62 21.90 4.98
N SER A 197 7.76 21.37 3.77
CA SER A 197 8.46 20.12 3.51
C SER A 197 9.95 20.30 3.82
N GLU A 198 10.41 19.73 4.93
CA GLU A 198 11.84 19.57 5.18
C GLU A 198 12.37 18.36 4.40
N THR A 199 13.09 18.64 3.34
CA THR A 199 13.95 17.70 2.60
C THR A 199 15.18 17.30 3.41
N LYS A 200 15.58 16.02 3.31
CA LYS A 200 16.96 15.51 3.07
C LYS A 200 17.02 13.96 3.26
N PRO A 201 18.08 13.25 2.80
CA PRO A 201 18.65 13.25 1.45
C PRO A 201 18.92 11.81 0.94
N HIS A 202 18.75 11.52 -0.36
CA HIS A 202 19.77 10.92 -1.25
C HIS A 202 19.14 10.49 -2.58
N GLY A 203 19.59 11.16 -3.65
CA GLY A 203 19.50 10.70 -5.03
C GLY A 203 18.14 10.83 -5.72
N ASN A 204 17.81 12.00 -6.26
CA ASN A 204 17.20 12.06 -7.59
C ASN A 204 17.45 13.43 -8.21
N SER A 205 18.13 13.44 -9.35
CA SER A 205 18.16 14.56 -10.29
C SER A 205 16.73 14.93 -10.71
N ASP A 206 16.45 16.21 -10.97
CA ASP A 206 15.16 16.73 -11.44
C ASP A 206 14.56 15.98 -12.66
N ASP A 207 15.37 15.17 -13.35
CA ASP A 207 15.00 14.40 -14.54
C ASP A 207 14.16 13.13 -14.27
N PHE A 208 14.29 12.47 -13.10
CA PHE A 208 13.65 11.18 -12.82
C PHE A 208 12.94 11.17 -11.46
N PRO A 209 11.59 11.21 -11.41
CA PRO A 209 10.84 11.25 -10.16
C PRO A 209 10.78 9.90 -9.42
N ASN A 210 11.15 8.79 -10.05
CA ASN A 210 11.13 7.46 -9.45
C ASN A 210 12.51 6.80 -9.53
N ALA A 211 12.93 6.13 -8.46
CA ALA A 211 14.14 5.32 -8.45
C ALA A 211 14.04 4.10 -7.53
N ILE A 212 14.76 3.03 -7.86
CA ILE A 212 14.93 1.83 -7.03
C ILE A 212 16.35 1.27 -7.23
N LEU A 213 16.92 0.76 -6.14
CA LEU A 213 18.16 -0.03 -6.16
C LEU A 213 17.82 -1.45 -5.72
N GLN A 214 18.35 -2.45 -6.41
CA GLN A 214 18.22 -3.87 -6.07
C GLN A 214 19.59 -4.54 -6.12
N SER A 215 19.84 -5.44 -5.18
CA SER A 215 21.06 -6.24 -5.13
C SER A 215 20.68 -7.70 -5.32
N VAL A 216 21.28 -8.35 -6.31
CA VAL A 216 21.09 -9.77 -6.61
C VAL A 216 22.37 -10.50 -6.26
N LYS A 217 22.29 -11.46 -5.33
CA LYS A 217 23.40 -12.36 -5.04
C LYS A 217 23.36 -13.49 -6.06
N VAL A 218 24.50 -13.78 -6.69
CA VAL A 218 24.66 -14.89 -7.62
C VAL A 218 25.85 -15.75 -7.22
N ASP A 219 25.69 -17.06 -7.35
CA ASP A 219 26.75 -18.05 -7.07
C ASP A 219 27.69 -18.20 -8.28
N LEU A 220 28.29 -17.08 -8.69
CA LEU A 220 29.17 -16.94 -9.85
C LEU A 220 30.38 -16.09 -9.49
N SER A 221 31.51 -16.34 -10.15
CA SER A 221 32.67 -15.46 -10.02
C SER A 221 32.34 -14.06 -10.57
N PRO A 222 32.96 -12.98 -10.04
CA PRO A 222 32.71 -11.62 -10.51
C PRO A 222 32.97 -11.44 -12.00
N ASP A 223 33.91 -12.20 -12.57
CA ASP A 223 34.28 -12.09 -13.98
C ASP A 223 33.25 -12.79 -14.88
N ASP A 224 32.72 -13.95 -14.46
CA ASP A 224 31.66 -14.65 -15.20
C ASP A 224 30.33 -13.88 -15.13
N ALA A 225 29.99 -13.36 -13.95
CA ALA A 225 28.83 -12.49 -13.79
C ALA A 225 28.95 -11.22 -14.64
N TRP A 226 30.15 -10.64 -14.71
CA TRP A 226 30.41 -9.47 -15.57
C TRP A 226 30.31 -9.80 -17.06
N ALA A 227 30.83 -10.95 -17.50
CA ALA A 227 30.77 -11.37 -18.90
C ALA A 227 29.34 -11.43 -19.44
N VAL A 228 28.36 -11.80 -18.59
CA VAL A 228 26.94 -11.74 -18.97
C VAL A 228 26.38 -10.32 -18.89
N MET A 229 26.69 -9.59 -17.82
CA MET A 229 26.15 -8.23 -17.62
C MET A 229 26.64 -7.22 -18.66
N ARG A 230 27.84 -7.42 -19.24
CA ARG A 230 28.36 -6.58 -20.34
C ARG A 230 27.70 -6.86 -21.68
N ASP A 231 27.11 -8.05 -21.88
CA ASP A 231 26.37 -8.40 -23.09
C ASP A 231 24.89 -8.08 -22.89
N LEU A 232 24.47 -6.90 -23.35
CA LEU A 232 23.10 -6.43 -23.21
C LEU A 232 22.06 -7.35 -23.85
N ARG A 233 22.41 -8.11 -24.89
CA ARG A 233 21.47 -9.06 -25.52
C ARG A 233 21.24 -10.26 -24.62
N THR A 234 22.32 -10.78 -24.04
CA THR A 234 22.27 -11.89 -23.09
C THR A 234 21.58 -11.45 -21.79
N ALA A 235 21.94 -10.30 -21.24
CA ALA A 235 21.28 -9.74 -20.06
C ALA A 235 19.77 -9.48 -20.30
N ALA A 236 19.39 -8.87 -21.43
CA ALA A 236 17.97 -8.64 -21.74
C ALA A 236 17.18 -9.94 -21.90
N SER A 237 17.79 -11.02 -22.40
CA SER A 237 17.13 -12.32 -22.54
C SER A 237 16.74 -12.95 -21.19
N CYS A 238 17.37 -12.50 -20.09
CA CYS A 238 17.03 -12.90 -18.73
C CYS A 238 15.85 -12.09 -18.15
N ILE A 239 15.38 -11.04 -18.84
CA ILE A 239 14.26 -10.20 -18.41
C ILE A 239 13.00 -10.60 -19.21
N PRO A 240 11.94 -11.10 -18.55
CA PRO A 240 10.70 -11.45 -19.23
C PRO A 240 10.09 -10.27 -19.98
N GLY A 241 9.80 -10.47 -21.27
CA GLY A 241 9.20 -9.45 -22.13
C GLY A 241 10.18 -8.39 -22.66
N ALA A 242 11.46 -8.43 -22.31
CA ALA A 242 12.47 -7.56 -22.90
C ALA A 242 13.05 -8.19 -24.18
N GLU A 243 13.24 -7.36 -25.20
CA GLU A 243 13.83 -7.76 -26.47
C GLU A 243 14.77 -6.67 -26.97
N VAL A 244 16.02 -7.03 -27.26
CA VAL A 244 16.99 -6.15 -27.95
C VAL A 244 16.83 -6.35 -29.46
N VAL A 245 16.34 -5.32 -30.14
CA VAL A 245 16.08 -5.33 -31.58
C VAL A 245 17.38 -5.04 -32.35
N SER A 246 18.05 -3.92 -32.05
CA SER A 246 19.37 -3.60 -32.57
C SER A 246 20.31 -3.19 -31.45
N LEU A 247 21.60 -3.45 -31.65
CA LEU A 247 22.66 -3.09 -30.72
C LEU A 247 23.87 -2.66 -31.55
N ASP A 248 24.17 -1.37 -31.49
CA ASP A 248 25.36 -0.75 -32.06
C ASP A 248 26.21 -0.19 -30.92
N HIS A 249 27.51 0.04 -31.13
CA HIS A 249 28.51 0.22 -30.04
C HIS A 249 28.11 1.10 -28.84
N HIS A 250 27.29 2.14 -29.03
CA HIS A 250 26.75 3.00 -27.96
C HIS A 250 25.23 3.18 -28.00
N GLU A 251 24.53 2.50 -28.91
CA GLU A 251 23.09 2.66 -29.12
C GLU A 251 22.37 1.32 -29.04
N VAL A 252 21.22 1.33 -28.40
CA VAL A 252 20.36 0.14 -28.27
C VAL A 252 18.95 0.51 -28.68
N THR A 253 18.32 -0.36 -29.47
CA THR A 253 16.88 -0.31 -29.71
C THR A 253 16.23 -1.57 -29.19
N GLY A 254 15.05 -1.45 -28.60
CA GLY A 254 14.42 -2.56 -27.94
C GLY A 254 12.92 -2.42 -27.77
N LYS A 255 12.33 -3.53 -27.35
CA LYS A 255 10.92 -3.63 -26.96
C LYS A 255 10.83 -4.16 -25.55
N MET A 256 9.79 -3.71 -24.85
CA MET A 256 9.41 -4.22 -23.55
C MET A 256 7.92 -4.49 -23.53
N HIS A 257 7.55 -5.76 -23.42
CA HIS A 257 6.18 -6.20 -23.19
C HIS A 257 5.92 -6.38 -21.69
N MET A 258 4.88 -5.73 -21.21
CA MET A 258 4.52 -5.75 -19.79
C MET A 258 3.05 -6.11 -19.67
N ALA A 259 2.72 -7.01 -18.73
CA ALA A 259 1.36 -7.27 -18.32
C ALA A 259 1.23 -7.04 -16.82
N LEU A 260 0.16 -6.39 -16.40
CA LEU A 260 -0.15 -6.15 -15.00
C LEU A 260 -1.66 -6.28 -14.82
N GLY A 261 -2.11 -7.51 -14.50
CA GLY A 261 -3.53 -7.83 -14.45
C GLY A 261 -4.20 -7.60 -15.82
N PRO A 262 -5.25 -6.75 -15.93
CA PRO A 262 -5.89 -6.45 -17.20
C PRO A 262 -5.09 -5.47 -18.08
N ILE A 263 -4.07 -4.79 -17.51
CA ILE A 263 -3.26 -3.82 -18.24
C ILE A 263 -2.20 -4.55 -19.04
N ARG A 264 -2.10 -4.26 -20.34
CA ARG A 264 -1.01 -4.70 -21.21
C ARG A 264 -0.37 -3.47 -21.84
N ALA A 265 0.94 -3.39 -21.77
CA ALA A 265 1.72 -2.30 -22.35
C ALA A 265 2.86 -2.89 -23.19
N GLN A 266 3.15 -2.23 -24.30
CA GLN A 266 4.26 -2.57 -25.17
C GLN A 266 5.05 -1.31 -25.49
N PHE A 267 6.17 -1.13 -24.81
CA PHE A 267 7.07 -0.02 -25.10
C PHE A 267 8.01 -0.42 -26.22
N THR A 268 8.13 0.44 -27.23
CA THR A 268 9.22 0.38 -28.21
C THR A 268 10.06 1.64 -28.05
N GLY A 269 11.37 1.49 -28.01
CA GLY A 269 12.25 2.57 -27.61
C GLY A 269 13.69 2.40 -28.05
N SER A 270 14.46 3.46 -27.81
CA SER A 270 15.89 3.50 -28.04
C SER A 270 16.60 4.20 -26.89
N GLY A 271 17.90 3.95 -26.77
CA GLY A 271 18.74 4.53 -25.73
C GLY A 271 20.21 4.43 -26.07
N THR A 272 21.02 5.01 -25.20
CA THR A 272 22.47 4.91 -25.22
C THR A 272 22.98 4.14 -24.02
N TYR A 273 24.14 3.51 -24.16
CA TYR A 273 24.77 2.79 -23.07
C TYR A 273 26.29 2.96 -23.07
N GLU A 274 26.87 2.82 -21.88
CA GLU A 274 28.30 2.86 -21.59
C GLU A 274 28.66 1.67 -20.70
N ILE A 275 29.82 1.07 -20.98
CA ILE A 275 30.37 -0.07 -20.25
C ILE A 275 31.77 0.31 -19.78
N ASP A 276 32.01 0.18 -18.49
CA ASP A 276 33.30 0.33 -17.84
C ASP A 276 33.75 -1.04 -17.35
N ASP A 277 34.63 -1.66 -18.14
CA ASP A 277 35.20 -2.97 -17.85
C ASP A 277 36.12 -2.96 -16.63
N ASP A 278 36.84 -1.85 -16.38
CA ASP A 278 37.81 -1.74 -15.28
C ASP A 278 37.09 -1.76 -13.93
N ASN A 279 35.92 -1.13 -13.86
CA ASN A 279 35.12 -1.05 -12.64
C ASN A 279 33.95 -2.05 -12.60
N ARG A 280 33.74 -2.85 -13.66
CA ARG A 280 32.56 -3.72 -13.85
C ARG A 280 31.25 -2.96 -13.64
N GLN A 281 31.14 -1.81 -14.29
CA GLN A 281 29.98 -0.92 -14.22
C GLN A 281 29.38 -0.69 -15.59
N GLY A 282 28.06 -0.59 -15.64
CA GLY A 282 27.38 -0.12 -16.85
C GLY A 282 26.29 0.87 -16.54
N LEU A 283 26.03 1.72 -17.53
CA LEU A 283 25.02 2.77 -17.50
C LEU A 283 24.27 2.72 -18.82
N MET A 284 22.95 2.76 -18.75
CA MET A 284 22.09 2.88 -19.93
C MET A 284 21.04 3.95 -19.68
N THR A 285 20.81 4.83 -20.65
CA THR A 285 19.70 5.79 -20.64
C THR A 285 18.83 5.53 -21.86
N ALA A 286 17.55 5.26 -21.66
CA ALA A 286 16.64 4.88 -22.73
C ALA A 286 15.25 5.52 -22.58
N GLY A 287 14.58 5.70 -23.71
CA GLY A 287 13.21 6.18 -23.78
C GLY A 287 12.37 5.29 -24.68
N GLY A 288 11.09 5.14 -24.37
CA GLY A 288 10.17 4.31 -25.13
C GLY A 288 8.73 4.82 -25.09
N ARG A 289 7.95 4.41 -26.09
CA ARG A 289 6.54 4.76 -26.20
C ARG A 289 5.69 3.52 -26.37
N ASP A 290 4.56 3.51 -25.67
CA ASP A 290 3.49 2.53 -25.87
C ASP A 290 2.48 3.10 -26.87
N ALA A 291 2.31 2.40 -27.99
CA ALA A 291 1.46 2.84 -29.09
C ALA A 291 -0.04 2.78 -28.75
N LEU A 292 -0.44 1.87 -27.86
CA LEU A 292 -1.85 1.63 -27.52
C LEU A 292 -2.41 2.69 -26.56
N THR A 293 -1.68 2.99 -25.50
CA THR A 293 -2.09 3.96 -24.48
C THR A 293 -1.54 5.36 -24.72
N GLY A 294 -0.60 5.49 -25.66
CA GLY A 294 0.11 6.74 -25.94
C GLY A 294 1.11 7.14 -24.84
N SER A 295 1.36 6.28 -23.86
CA SER A 295 2.24 6.56 -22.73
C SER A 295 3.70 6.53 -23.13
N THR A 296 4.52 7.36 -22.49
CA THR A 296 5.97 7.43 -22.74
C THR A 296 6.75 7.23 -21.46
N VAL A 297 7.84 6.48 -21.53
CA VAL A 297 8.77 6.24 -20.44
C VAL A 297 10.15 6.76 -20.84
N THR A 298 10.84 7.42 -19.93
CA THR A 298 12.28 7.67 -20.00
C THR A 298 12.92 7.14 -18.73
N GLY A 299 14.08 6.53 -18.84
CA GLY A 299 14.74 5.94 -17.68
C GLY A 299 16.24 5.76 -17.85
N ARG A 300 16.87 5.52 -16.72
CA ARG A 300 18.28 5.23 -16.55
C ARG A 300 18.42 3.91 -15.79
N ILE A 301 19.27 3.04 -16.30
CA ILE A 301 19.65 1.77 -15.66
C ILE A 301 21.14 1.85 -15.36
N THR A 302 21.54 1.52 -14.13
CA THR A 302 22.94 1.34 -13.75
C THR A 302 23.11 -0.06 -13.24
N TRP A 303 24.25 -0.69 -13.50
CA TRP A 303 24.59 -1.95 -12.88
C TRP A 303 26.06 -2.01 -12.46
N THR A 304 26.34 -2.80 -11.44
CA THR A 304 27.70 -3.02 -10.93
C THR A 304 27.85 -4.44 -10.42
N VAL A 305 28.94 -5.11 -10.81
CA VAL A 305 29.26 -6.46 -10.32
C VAL A 305 30.39 -6.39 -9.29
N LYS A 306 30.10 -6.87 -8.07
CA LYS A 306 31.02 -6.88 -6.92
C LYS A 306 31.22 -8.31 -6.44
N THR A 307 32.31 -8.54 -5.71
CA THR A 307 32.49 -9.79 -4.95
C THR A 307 31.55 -9.81 -3.75
N ASP A 308 31.03 -10.99 -3.41
CA ASP A 308 30.23 -11.19 -2.20
C ASP A 308 31.07 -11.45 -0.93
N GLY A 309 32.41 -11.36 -1.04
CA GLY A 309 33.36 -11.70 0.02
C GLY A 309 33.77 -13.19 0.04
N SER A 310 33.27 -13.99 -0.90
CA SER A 310 33.61 -15.39 -1.11
C SER A 310 33.84 -15.67 -2.61
N THR A 311 33.47 -16.85 -3.12
CA THR A 311 33.56 -17.21 -4.55
C THR A 311 32.40 -16.67 -5.39
N GLY A 312 31.40 -16.05 -4.76
CA GLY A 312 30.20 -15.51 -5.39
C GLY A 312 30.28 -14.01 -5.70
N SER A 313 29.19 -13.50 -6.27
CA SER A 313 29.08 -12.09 -6.68
C SER A 313 27.77 -11.45 -6.23
N ILE A 314 27.80 -10.13 -6.13
CA ILE A 314 26.64 -9.28 -5.92
C ILE A 314 26.51 -8.36 -7.13
N ILE A 315 25.35 -8.39 -7.77
CA ILE A 315 24.99 -7.51 -8.88
C ILE A 315 24.05 -6.45 -8.33
N ASP A 316 24.54 -5.21 -8.20
CA ASP A 316 23.72 -4.06 -7.86
C ASP A 316 23.12 -3.49 -9.14
N VAL A 317 21.80 -3.37 -9.21
CA VAL A 317 21.06 -2.80 -10.33
C VAL A 317 20.23 -1.61 -9.84
N GLY A 318 20.54 -0.43 -10.36
CA GLY A 318 19.81 0.80 -10.14
C GLY A 318 18.90 1.11 -11.32
N LEU A 319 17.67 1.53 -11.05
CA LEU A 319 16.69 1.93 -12.06
C LEU A 319 16.09 3.25 -11.63
N ALA A 320 16.17 4.27 -12.48
CA ALA A 320 15.50 5.56 -12.31
C ALA A 320 14.64 5.85 -13.54
N TRP A 321 13.41 6.33 -13.36
CA TRP A 321 12.51 6.54 -14.51
C TRP A 321 11.45 7.61 -14.29
N LYS A 322 10.91 8.09 -15.42
CA LYS A 322 9.78 9.00 -15.55
C LYS A 322 8.79 8.38 -16.53
N LEU A 323 7.53 8.24 -16.10
CA LEU A 323 6.43 7.76 -16.93
C LEU A 323 5.39 8.88 -17.09
N THR A 324 4.94 9.11 -18.31
CA THR A 324 3.91 10.11 -18.66
C THR A 324 2.84 9.48 -19.56
N GLY A 325 1.66 10.09 -19.64
CA GLY A 325 0.51 9.57 -20.39
C GLY A 325 -0.46 8.75 -19.54
N ALA A 326 -1.35 7.99 -20.18
CA ALA A 326 -2.42 7.25 -19.49
C ALA A 326 -1.90 6.26 -18.45
N LEU A 327 -0.78 5.59 -18.73
CA LEU A 327 -0.14 4.65 -17.81
C LEU A 327 0.48 5.33 -16.58
N ALA A 328 0.78 6.63 -16.65
CA ALA A 328 1.31 7.38 -15.51
C ALA A 328 0.28 7.55 -14.37
N GLN A 329 -1.01 7.41 -14.66
CA GLN A 329 -2.07 7.39 -13.64
C GLN A 329 -1.96 6.14 -12.74
N PHE A 330 -1.45 5.04 -13.28
CA PHE A 330 -1.15 3.81 -12.53
C PHE A 330 0.27 3.82 -11.94
N GLY A 331 1.12 4.75 -12.37
CA GLY A 331 2.52 4.89 -11.97
C GLY A 331 2.77 5.61 -10.65
N ARG A 332 1.73 6.03 -9.91
CA ARG A 332 1.86 6.79 -8.65
C ARG A 332 1.86 5.91 -7.38
N GLY A 333 2.21 4.63 -7.47
CA GLY A 333 2.16 3.73 -6.32
C GLY A 333 3.03 2.47 -6.46
N GLY A 334 3.19 1.76 -5.34
CA GLY A 334 4.08 0.60 -5.16
C GLY A 334 3.86 -0.59 -6.10
N ILE A 335 2.86 -0.55 -6.99
CA ILE A 335 2.64 -1.57 -8.00
C ILE A 335 3.74 -1.56 -9.07
N VAL A 336 4.17 -0.38 -9.52
CA VAL A 336 5.29 -0.29 -10.49
C VAL A 336 6.59 -0.72 -9.80
N THR A 337 6.83 -0.24 -8.58
CA THR A 337 7.99 -0.64 -7.77
C THR A 337 8.04 -2.15 -7.52
N GLU A 338 6.91 -2.77 -7.21
CA GLU A 338 6.81 -4.22 -7.02
C GLU A 338 6.98 -5.00 -8.33
N THR A 339 6.44 -4.49 -9.44
CA THR A 339 6.66 -5.09 -10.76
C THR A 339 8.15 -5.06 -11.12
N VAL A 340 8.82 -3.93 -10.89
CA VAL A 340 10.25 -3.77 -11.11
C VAL A 340 11.06 -4.68 -10.19
N ARG A 341 10.72 -4.76 -8.89
CA ARG A 341 11.36 -5.69 -7.94
C ARG A 341 11.24 -7.14 -8.42
N ARG A 342 10.06 -7.56 -8.88
CA ARG A 342 9.85 -8.93 -9.39
C ARG A 342 10.63 -9.21 -10.66
N LEU A 343 10.67 -8.25 -11.59
CA LEU A 343 11.52 -8.37 -12.78
C LEU A 343 13.00 -8.55 -12.39
N ALA A 344 13.47 -7.84 -11.35
CA ALA A 344 14.84 -8.00 -10.84
C ALA A 344 15.08 -9.37 -10.22
N ILE A 345 14.12 -9.91 -9.47
CA ILE A 345 14.20 -11.29 -8.91
C ILE A 345 14.25 -12.32 -10.04
N MET A 346 13.31 -12.24 -11.00
CA MET A 346 13.24 -13.15 -12.14
C MET A 346 14.50 -13.05 -13.02
N PHE A 347 15.05 -11.84 -13.16
CA PHE A 347 16.32 -11.63 -13.84
C PHE A 347 17.45 -12.42 -13.16
N GLY A 348 17.55 -12.34 -11.82
CA GLY A 348 18.54 -13.12 -11.05
C GLY A 348 18.39 -14.63 -11.25
N GLU A 349 17.16 -15.14 -11.14
CA GLU A 349 16.86 -16.57 -11.34
C GLU A 349 17.21 -17.04 -12.77
N ASN A 350 16.84 -16.26 -13.79
CA ASN A 350 17.11 -16.57 -15.19
C ASN A 350 18.62 -16.50 -15.50
N LEU A 351 19.33 -15.55 -14.89
CA LEU A 351 20.78 -15.40 -15.05
C LEU A 351 21.53 -16.62 -14.50
N GLU A 352 21.15 -17.09 -13.31
CA GLU A 352 21.71 -18.32 -12.74
C GLU A 352 21.40 -19.56 -13.58
N GLN A 353 20.17 -19.67 -14.10
CA GLN A 353 19.78 -20.78 -14.96
C GLN A 353 20.55 -20.80 -16.29
N LEU A 354 20.63 -19.67 -16.97
CA LEU A 354 21.31 -19.55 -18.26
C LEU A 354 22.77 -20.01 -18.18
N LEU A 355 23.45 -19.70 -17.08
CA LEU A 355 24.85 -20.05 -16.89
C LEU A 355 25.08 -21.48 -16.39
N ARG A 356 24.14 -22.05 -15.61
CA ARG A 356 24.21 -23.45 -15.16
C ARG A 356 23.85 -24.45 -16.26
N GLU A 357 22.85 -24.13 -17.07
CA GLU A 357 22.25 -25.07 -18.03
C GLU A 357 22.58 -24.73 -19.49
N GLY A 358 23.17 -23.56 -19.76
CA GLY A 358 23.47 -23.07 -21.11
C GLY A 358 22.23 -22.65 -21.91
N THR A 359 21.03 -22.82 -21.35
CA THR A 359 19.75 -22.50 -21.98
C THR A 359 18.79 -21.88 -20.97
N LEU A 360 18.15 -20.76 -21.32
CA LEU A 360 17.04 -20.21 -20.54
C LEU A 360 15.80 -21.10 -20.71
N GLY A 361 15.10 -21.43 -19.62
CA GLY A 361 13.84 -22.19 -19.64
C GLY A 361 12.69 -21.47 -20.37
N ASP A 362 11.56 -22.16 -20.52
CA ASP A 362 10.38 -21.73 -21.32
C ASP A 362 9.61 -20.49 -20.76
N ASN A 363 10.12 -19.87 -19.69
CA ASN A 363 9.49 -18.72 -19.02
C ASN A 363 9.64 -17.38 -19.76
N ARG A 364 10.31 -17.35 -20.92
CA ARG A 364 10.57 -16.12 -21.72
C ARG A 364 9.30 -15.43 -22.20
N ASN A 365 8.22 -16.18 -22.40
CA ASN A 365 6.97 -15.73 -23.01
C ASN A 365 5.78 -15.65 -22.05
N LEU A 366 5.98 -15.89 -20.75
CA LEU A 366 4.88 -15.74 -19.81
C LEU A 366 4.64 -14.25 -19.57
N PRO A 367 3.45 -13.71 -19.94
CA PRO A 367 3.08 -12.39 -19.44
C PRO A 367 3.17 -12.44 -17.92
N VAL A 368 3.67 -11.36 -17.31
CA VAL A 368 3.72 -11.16 -15.85
C VAL A 368 2.27 -11.13 -15.32
N GLY A 369 1.65 -12.30 -15.26
CA GLY A 369 0.23 -12.50 -15.05
C GLY A 369 0.02 -13.23 -13.75
N LEU A 370 -1.08 -12.91 -13.07
CA LEU A 370 -1.51 -13.55 -11.82
C LEU A 370 -1.65 -15.09 -11.91
N LYS A 371 -1.54 -15.69 -13.10
CA LYS A 371 -1.59 -17.13 -13.31
C LYS A 371 -0.23 -17.84 -13.19
N SER A 372 0.89 -17.19 -13.54
CA SER A 372 2.23 -17.75 -13.24
C SER A 372 2.54 -17.70 -11.73
N LEU A 373 1.75 -16.93 -10.97
CA LEU A 373 1.82 -16.79 -9.52
C LEU A 373 1.28 -17.99 -8.74
N ILE A 374 0.37 -18.75 -9.32
CA ILE A 374 -0.32 -19.82 -8.57
C ILE A 374 0.25 -21.19 -8.94
N TRP A 375 0.76 -21.37 -10.15
CA TRP A 375 1.20 -22.68 -10.62
C TRP A 375 2.43 -23.25 -9.89
N PRO A 376 3.51 -22.51 -9.59
CA PRO A 376 4.65 -23.04 -8.83
C PRO A 376 4.27 -23.35 -7.37
N VAL A 377 3.41 -22.51 -6.77
CA VAL A 377 2.91 -22.68 -5.40
C VAL A 377 1.95 -23.86 -5.31
N ILE A 378 1.05 -24.02 -6.27
CA ILE A 378 0.16 -25.19 -6.38
C ILE A 378 0.99 -26.46 -6.66
N LYS A 379 2.00 -26.39 -7.52
CA LYS A 379 2.84 -27.55 -7.87
C LYS A 379 3.72 -27.98 -6.69
N SER A 380 4.24 -27.05 -5.88
CA SER A 380 4.95 -27.40 -4.65
C SER A 380 4.00 -27.97 -3.58
N TRP A 381 2.77 -27.46 -3.51
CA TRP A 381 1.73 -27.96 -2.61
C TRP A 381 1.29 -29.39 -2.99
N PHE A 382 1.08 -29.66 -4.28
CA PHE A 382 0.78 -31.01 -4.78
C PHE A 382 1.98 -31.97 -4.68
N ALA A 383 3.21 -31.51 -4.94
CA ALA A 383 4.41 -32.35 -4.78
C ALA A 383 4.68 -32.73 -3.31
N GLY A 384 4.26 -31.90 -2.35
CA GLY A 384 4.30 -32.21 -0.92
C GLY A 384 3.22 -33.21 -0.47
N LEU A 385 2.06 -33.21 -1.12
CA LEU A 385 0.93 -34.10 -0.81
C LEU A 385 1.15 -35.57 -1.23
N PHE A 386 2.01 -35.83 -2.22
CA PHE A 386 2.30 -37.19 -2.71
C PHE A 386 3.63 -37.78 -2.22
N LYS A 387 4.42 -37.07 -1.40
CA LYS A 387 5.75 -37.53 -0.93
C LYS A 387 5.77 -38.14 0.47
N ARG A 388 4.67 -38.78 0.91
CA ARG A 388 4.64 -39.47 2.21
C ARG A 388 3.99 -40.86 2.12
N ASN A 389 4.70 -41.76 1.49
CA ASN A 389 4.90 -43.15 1.93
C ASN A 389 5.80 -43.82 0.91
N ASP A 390 7.07 -44.00 1.25
CA ASP A 390 7.91 -45.12 0.84
C ASP A 390 9.27 -45.00 1.55
N SER A 391 9.36 -45.58 2.74
CA SER A 391 10.44 -46.51 3.07
C SER A 391 10.11 -47.21 4.39
N LYS A 392 9.99 -48.54 4.30
CA LYS A 392 10.41 -49.45 5.36
C LYS A 392 11.93 -49.44 5.48
#